data_AF-A0A0F9KRZ6-F1
#
_entry.id   AF-A0A0F9KRZ6-F1
#
_cell.length_a   1.000
_cell.length_b   1.000
_cell.length_c   1.000
_cell.angle_alpha   90.00
_cell.angle_beta   90.00
_cell.angle_gamma   90.00
#
_symmetry.space_group_name_H-M   'P 1'
#
loop_
_entity.id
_entity.type
_entity.pdbx_description
1 polymer ?
#
loop_
_entity_poly.entity_id
_entity_poly.type
_entity_poly.pdbx_seq_one_letter_code
_entity_poly.pdbx_strand_id
1 'polypeptide(L)'
;MVTDPEYYNEGMMEFDPGYWACQCPIKLQAAVFSFHGREYQVEPMSTLARRKCYMKAAQFFGATEMETIDDMHGMIKGRYKLGVAHIFPTNDEVG
;
A
#
# COMPACT_ATOMS: atom_id res chain seq x y z
N MET A 1 19.69 23.31 6.84
CA MET A 1 19.05 22.09 6.30
C MET A 1 18.58 21.28 7.49
N VAL A 2 17.33 20.84 7.52
CA VAL A 2 16.81 20.01 8.62
C VAL A 2 17.46 18.63 8.48
N THR A 3 18.22 18.19 9.49
CA THR A 3 18.94 16.91 9.51
C THR A 3 18.34 15.94 10.53
N ASP A 4 17.10 16.19 10.94
CA ASP A 4 16.39 15.36 11.91
C ASP A 4 15.81 14.11 11.20
N PRO A 5 16.24 12.89 11.56
CA PRO A 5 15.73 11.65 10.98
C PRO A 5 14.21 11.51 11.11
N GLU A 6 13.60 12.02 12.18
CA GLU A 6 12.14 11.92 12.39
C GLU A 6 11.38 12.71 11.32
N TYR A 7 11.86 13.90 10.96
CA TYR A 7 11.27 14.70 9.90
C TYR A 7 11.30 13.99 8.54
N TYR A 8 12.40 13.28 8.22
CA TYR A 8 12.48 12.49 7.00
C TYR A 8 11.56 11.28 7.03
N ASN A 9 11.44 10.60 8.17
CA ASN A 9 10.55 9.47 8.35
C ASN A 9 9.08 9.88 8.16
N GLU A 10 8.66 10.99 8.76
CA GLU A 10 7.32 11.56 8.57
C GLU A 10 7.05 11.90 7.11
N GLY A 11 8.01 12.54 6.43
CA GLY A 11 7.91 12.84 5.00
C GLY A 11 7.75 11.58 4.15
N MET A 12 8.51 10.52 4.44
CA MET A 12 8.40 9.26 3.71
C MET A 12 7.04 8.59 3.92
N MET A 13 6.51 8.59 5.15
CA MET A 13 5.17 8.06 5.44
C MET A 13 4.05 8.84 4.75
N GLU A 14 4.27 10.09 4.35
CA GLU A 14 3.30 10.89 3.59
C GLU A 14 3.16 10.42 2.14
N PHE A 15 4.25 9.96 1.53
CA PHE A 15 4.28 9.64 0.11
C PHE A 15 4.23 8.14 -0.20
N ASP A 16 4.85 7.32 0.63
CA ASP A 16 5.04 5.89 0.41
C ASP A 16 4.11 5.07 1.32
N PRO A 17 3.09 4.39 0.75
CA PRO A 17 2.14 3.60 1.51
C PRO A 17 2.77 2.35 2.15
N GLY A 18 3.76 1.75 1.48
CA GLY A 18 4.46 0.56 1.98
C GLY A 18 5.39 0.90 3.15
N TYR A 19 6.10 2.02 3.06
CA TYR A 19 6.89 2.54 4.16
C TYR A 19 5.98 2.90 5.35
N TRP A 20 4.88 3.62 5.11
CA TRP A 20 3.89 3.94 6.12
C TRP A 20 3.36 2.69 6.85
N ALA A 21 3.01 1.64 6.11
CA ALA A 21 2.51 0.39 6.68
C ALA A 21 3.58 -0.44 7.41
N CYS A 22 4.87 -0.21 7.16
CA CYS A 22 5.94 -0.81 7.96
C CYS A 22 6.19 -0.06 9.28
N GLN A 23 5.99 1.27 9.30
CA GLN A 23 6.15 2.07 10.51
C GLN A 23 4.93 2.00 11.44
N CYS A 24 3.73 1.91 10.85
CA CYS A 24 2.48 1.71 11.57
C CYS A 24 2.14 0.22 11.54
N PRO A 25 2.05 -0.51 12.67
CA PRO A 25 1.83 -1.96 12.67
C PRO A 25 0.39 -2.32 12.27
N ILE A 26 0.06 -2.14 10.98
CA ILE A 26 -1.26 -2.39 10.41
C ILE A 26 -1.48 -3.90 10.41
N LYS A 27 -2.46 -4.33 11.21
CA LYS A 27 -2.90 -5.73 11.27
C LYS A 27 -3.96 -5.96 10.20
N LEU A 28 -3.63 -6.81 9.23
CA LEU A 28 -4.56 -7.32 8.24
C LEU A 28 -5.14 -8.66 8.70
N GLN A 29 -5.99 -9.29 7.87
CA GLN A 29 -6.69 -10.52 8.23
C GLN A 29 -5.75 -11.63 8.73
N ALA A 30 -4.57 -11.79 8.11
CA ALA A 30 -3.63 -12.85 8.42
C ALA A 30 -2.54 -12.44 9.43
N ALA A 31 -1.94 -11.26 9.27
CA ALA A 31 -0.78 -10.84 10.06
C ALA A 31 -0.61 -9.31 10.05
N VAL A 32 0.37 -8.82 10.83
CA VAL A 32 0.88 -7.45 10.68
C VAL A 32 1.64 -7.36 9.36
N PHE A 33 1.39 -6.30 8.60
CA PHE A 33 2.07 -6.08 7.32
C PHE A 33 3.59 -6.00 7.49
N SER A 34 4.32 -6.64 6.58
CA SER A 34 5.78 -6.57 6.50
C SER A 34 6.25 -6.94 5.10
N PHE A 35 7.31 -6.27 4.64
CA PHE A 35 8.02 -6.69 3.43
C PHE A 35 8.93 -7.90 3.63
N HIS A 36 9.19 -8.33 4.87
CA HIS A 36 10.06 -9.46 5.12
C HIS A 36 9.46 -10.75 4.54
N GLY A 37 10.18 -11.39 3.62
CA GLY A 37 9.68 -12.55 2.85
C GLY A 37 8.71 -12.19 1.72
N ARG A 38 8.50 -10.89 1.44
CA ARG A 38 7.65 -10.33 0.38
C ARG A 38 8.32 -9.13 -0.28
N GLU A 39 9.64 -9.18 -0.45
CA GLU A 39 10.45 -8.03 -0.89
C GLU A 39 10.04 -7.53 -2.29
N TYR A 40 9.45 -8.41 -3.12
CA TYR A 40 8.89 -8.05 -4.43
C TYR A 40 7.69 -7.10 -4.36
N GLN A 41 7.08 -6.91 -3.19
CA GLN A 41 6.00 -5.95 -2.97
C GLN A 41 6.50 -4.51 -2.79
N VAL A 42 7.79 -4.30 -2.55
CA VAL A 42 8.36 -2.96 -2.32
C VAL A 42 8.15 -2.06 -3.54
N GLU A 43 8.53 -2.52 -4.74
CA GLU A 43 8.41 -1.72 -5.96
C GLU A 43 6.95 -1.26 -6.26
N PRO A 44 5.94 -2.14 -6.31
CA PRO A 44 4.57 -1.72 -6.63
C PRO A 44 3.95 -0.80 -5.56
N MET A 45 4.41 -0.88 -4.31
CA MET A 45 3.93 0.01 -3.23
C MET A 45 4.64 1.36 -3.22
N SER A 46 5.94 1.42 -3.53
CA SER A 46 6.73 2.66 -3.53
C SER A 46 6.65 3.47 -4.82
N THR A 47 5.98 2.96 -5.87
CA THR A 47 5.90 3.67 -7.15
C THR A 47 5.01 4.93 -7.07
N LEU A 48 5.53 6.04 -7.59
CA LEU A 48 4.81 7.32 -7.70
C LEU A 48 3.93 7.42 -8.96
N ALA A 49 3.87 6.35 -9.76
CA ALA A 49 3.08 6.33 -10.98
C ALA A 49 1.58 6.50 -10.66
N ARG A 50 0.93 7.46 -11.34
CA ARG A 50 -0.53 7.68 -11.21
C ARG A 50 -1.36 6.46 -11.62
N ARG A 51 -0.83 5.62 -12.50
CA ARG A 51 -1.49 4.40 -13.00
C ARG A 51 -0.54 3.24 -12.79
N LYS A 52 -0.99 2.23 -12.03
CA LYS A 52 -0.26 0.99 -11.78
C LYS A 52 -0.93 -0.13 -12.59
N CYS A 53 -0.11 -1.00 -13.15
CA CYS A 53 -0.56 -2.20 -13.83
C CYS A 53 0.53 -3.25 -13.65
N TYR A 54 0.17 -4.45 -13.25
CA TYR A 54 1.11 -5.52 -13.01
C TYR A 54 0.53 -6.86 -13.47
N MET A 55 1.39 -7.67 -14.06
CA MET A 55 1.14 -9.09 -14.28
C MET A 55 1.65 -9.84 -13.05
N LYS A 56 0.77 -10.59 -12.39
CA LYS A 56 1.08 -11.27 -11.13
C LYS A 56 0.67 -12.74 -11.14
N ALA A 57 1.36 -13.54 -10.33
CA ALA A 57 0.89 -14.88 -10.00
C ALA A 57 -0.36 -14.83 -9.11
N ALA A 58 -1.20 -15.87 -9.17
CA ALA A 58 -2.34 -16.01 -8.28
C ALA A 58 -1.87 -16.23 -6.83
N GLN A 59 -2.62 -15.65 -5.86
CA GLN A 59 -2.45 -15.78 -4.40
C GLN A 59 -1.13 -15.29 -3.79
N PHE A 60 0.03 -15.67 -4.33
CA PHE A 60 1.33 -15.40 -3.71
C PHE A 60 1.80 -13.96 -3.82
N PHE A 61 1.26 -13.17 -4.77
CA PHE A 61 1.69 -11.77 -4.93
C PHE A 61 1.15 -10.83 -3.84
N GLY A 62 0.06 -11.19 -3.16
CA GLY A 62 -0.56 -10.33 -2.14
C GLY A 62 -1.16 -9.02 -2.67
N ALA A 63 -1.64 -9.00 -3.93
CA ALA A 63 -2.23 -7.79 -4.54
C ALA A 63 -3.29 -7.14 -3.65
N THR A 64 -4.26 -7.91 -3.15
CA THR A 64 -5.37 -7.38 -2.35
C THR A 64 -4.87 -6.63 -1.10
N GLU A 65 -3.88 -7.18 -0.42
CA GLU A 65 -3.25 -6.53 0.74
C GLU A 65 -2.58 -5.21 0.35
N MET A 66 -1.80 -5.20 -0.73
CA MET A 66 -1.10 -3.99 -1.20
C MET A 66 -2.08 -2.89 -1.63
N GLU A 67 -3.09 -3.24 -2.42
CA GLU A 67 -4.11 -2.28 -2.88
C GLU A 67 -4.91 -1.74 -1.68
N THR A 68 -5.29 -2.60 -0.72
CA THR A 68 -6.00 -2.15 0.49
C THR A 68 -5.16 -1.14 1.28
N ILE A 69 -3.84 -1.37 1.42
CA ILE A 69 -2.95 -0.42 2.09
C ILE A 69 -2.82 0.89 1.31
N ASP A 70 -2.63 0.82 -0.01
CA ASP A 70 -2.53 2.01 -0.87
C ASP A 70 -3.81 2.85 -0.82
N ASP A 71 -4.97 2.21 -0.80
CA ASP A 71 -6.27 2.87 -0.67
C ASP A 71 -6.43 3.56 0.68
N MET A 72 -6.16 2.85 1.78
CA MET A 72 -6.22 3.41 3.13
C MET A 72 -5.27 4.60 3.26
N HIS A 73 -4.02 4.42 2.83
CA HIS A 73 -3.03 5.49 2.82
C HIS A 73 -3.51 6.68 2.00
N GLY A 74 -3.94 6.45 0.77
CA GLY A 74 -4.40 7.50 -0.13
C GLY A 74 -5.63 8.24 0.39
N MET A 75 -6.55 7.56 1.08
CA MET A 75 -7.69 8.21 1.75
C MET A 75 -7.25 9.02 2.98
N ILE A 76 -6.43 8.45 3.85
CA ILE A 76 -5.92 9.11 5.08
C ILE A 76 -5.09 10.34 4.73
N LYS A 77 -4.24 10.25 3.70
CA LYS A 77 -3.37 11.33 3.22
C LYS A 77 -4.07 12.29 2.24
N GLY A 78 -5.37 12.13 2.00
CA GLY A 78 -6.17 13.03 1.17
C GLY A 78 -5.87 12.98 -0.34
N ARG A 79 -5.14 11.95 -0.81
CA ARG A 79 -4.92 11.65 -2.23
C ARG A 79 -6.21 11.16 -2.90
N TYR A 80 -7.02 10.36 -2.20
CA TYR A 80 -8.29 9.80 -2.67
C TYR A 80 -9.50 10.43 -1.97
N LYS A 81 -9.80 11.69 -2.31
CA LYS A 81 -10.84 12.50 -1.64
C LYS A 81 -12.27 11.95 -1.75
N LEU A 82 -12.54 11.11 -2.75
CA LEU A 82 -13.87 10.54 -3.02
C LEU A 82 -13.95 9.05 -2.64
N GLY A 83 -12.91 8.52 -1.99
CA GLY A 83 -12.75 7.09 -1.76
C GLY A 83 -12.22 6.34 -2.99
N VAL A 84 -12.26 5.01 -2.89
CA VAL A 84 -11.77 4.08 -3.92
C VAL A 84 -12.86 3.08 -4.24
N ALA A 85 -13.02 2.76 -5.53
CA ALA A 85 -13.92 1.73 -6.01
C ALA A 85 -13.12 0.55 -6.57
N HIS A 86 -13.36 -0.65 -6.03
CA HIS A 86 -12.84 -1.91 -6.57
C HIS A 86 -13.87 -2.48 -7.55
N ILE A 87 -13.47 -2.63 -8.82
CA ILE A 87 -14.35 -3.10 -9.89
C ILE A 87 -13.84 -4.45 -10.37
N PHE A 88 -14.64 -5.48 -10.16
CA PHE A 88 -14.38 -6.85 -10.61
C PHE A 88 -15.30 -7.22 -11.78
N PRO A 89 -14.94 -8.21 -12.62
CA PRO A 89 -15.79 -8.66 -13.72
C PRO A 89 -17.14 -9.21 -13.26
N THR A 90 -17.22 -9.76 -12.04
CA THR A 90 -18.44 -10.29 -11.42
C THR A 90 -18.49 -9.95 -9.93
N ASN A 91 -19.68 -10.05 -9.33
CA ASN A 91 -19.87 -9.76 -7.90
C ASN A 91 -19.34 -10.87 -6.98
N ASP A 92 -18.98 -12.04 -7.52
CA ASP A 92 -18.60 -13.22 -6.72
C ASP A 92 -17.13 -13.15 -6.25
N GLU A 93 -16.36 -12.17 -6.71
CA GLU A 93 -14.92 -12.02 -6.41
C GLU A 93 -14.62 -11.16 -5.16
N VAL A 94 -15.65 -10.76 -4.41
CA VAL A 94 -15.51 -10.01 -3.14
C VAL A 94 -15.40 -11.00 -1.99
N GLY A 95 -14.18 -11.43 -1.65
CA GLY A 95 -13.88 -12.37 -0.57
C GLY A 95 -12.66 -11.98 0.24
#